data_AF-A0A2P2I7T7-F1
#
_entry.id   AF-A0A2P2I7T7-F1
#
_cell.length_a   1.000
_cell.length_b   1.000
_cell.length_c   1.000
_cell.angle_alpha   90.00
_cell.angle_beta   90.00
_cell.angle_gamma   90.00
#
_symmetry.space_group_name_H-M   'P 1'
#
loop_
_entity.id
_entity.type
_entity.pdbx_description
1 polymer ?
#
loop_
_entity_poly.entity_id
_entity_poly.type
_entity_poly.pdbx_seq_one_letter_code
_entity_poly.pdbx_strand_id
1 'polypeptide(L)'
;AEFINNLAELNDGQDFPAQVLRELHAAIKTTPLKWAVDDEADLGGAEDAMPEAGPVMLGSNPFLAPASGDGIIYKKGYIMRKCCTDPNGKKTSFGKRSWKMWWCVVQDLVMYLYKDEQCGRRNAQHAPPPQLGSQAIRLHHALATRAHDYNKKQHVFRLLTADQAVYLLQTSDSK
;
A
#
# COMPACT_ATOMS: atom_id res chain seq x y z
N ALA A 1 -21.40 -25.49 1.68
CA ALA A 1 -22.41 -24.77 2.50
C ALA A 1 -21.74 -23.61 3.23
N GLU A 2 -20.66 -23.85 3.99
CA GLU A 2 -19.93 -22.82 4.72
C GLU A 2 -19.49 -21.62 3.86
N PHE A 3 -18.94 -21.85 2.66
CA PHE A 3 -18.59 -20.79 1.71
C PHE A 3 -19.75 -19.85 1.34
N ILE A 4 -20.96 -20.38 1.20
CA ILE A 4 -22.16 -19.60 0.83
C ILE A 4 -22.66 -18.82 2.05
N ASN A 5 -22.72 -19.46 3.20
CA ASN A 5 -23.20 -18.84 4.43
C ASN A 5 -22.30 -17.67 4.87
N ASN A 6 -20.98 -17.79 4.64
CA ASN A 6 -20.04 -16.70 4.94
C ASN A 6 -20.20 -15.48 4.02
N LEU A 7 -20.91 -15.64 2.88
CA LEU A 7 -21.14 -14.59 1.89
C LEU A 7 -22.59 -14.06 1.90
N ALA A 8 -23.36 -14.38 2.93
CA ALA A 8 -24.72 -13.88 3.09
C ALA A 8 -24.74 -12.35 3.27
N GLU A 9 -25.77 -11.69 2.72
CA GLU A 9 -26.02 -10.24 2.82
C GLU A 9 -24.91 -9.31 2.26
N LEU A 10 -23.89 -9.88 1.62
CA LEU A 10 -22.73 -9.15 1.07
C LEU A 10 -22.96 -8.60 -0.34
N ASN A 11 -24.17 -8.76 -0.90
CA ASN A 11 -24.59 -8.15 -2.17
C ASN A 11 -25.57 -7.00 -1.90
N ASP A 12 -25.06 -5.85 -1.43
CA ASP A 12 -25.86 -4.67 -1.06
C ASP A 12 -27.00 -4.98 -0.05
N GLY A 13 -26.71 -5.83 0.93
CA GLY A 13 -27.69 -6.29 1.92
C GLY A 13 -28.57 -7.46 1.44
N GLN A 14 -28.24 -8.06 0.29
CA GLN A 14 -28.88 -9.27 -0.23
C GLN A 14 -27.86 -10.42 -0.39
N ASP A 15 -28.36 -11.61 -0.70
CA ASP A 15 -27.54 -12.78 -0.99
C ASP A 15 -27.19 -12.87 -2.49
N PHE A 16 -25.99 -13.37 -2.78
CA PHE A 16 -25.64 -13.78 -4.14
C PHE A 16 -26.38 -15.05 -4.56
N PRO A 17 -26.65 -15.26 -5.86
CA PRO A 17 -27.25 -16.49 -6.34
C PRO A 17 -26.41 -17.73 -5.93
N ALA A 18 -27.02 -18.66 -5.20
CA ALA A 18 -26.33 -19.82 -4.65
C ALA A 18 -25.69 -20.73 -5.72
N GLN A 19 -26.15 -20.66 -6.96
CA GLN A 19 -25.53 -21.37 -8.09
C GLN A 19 -24.19 -20.74 -8.49
N VAL A 20 -24.13 -19.41 -8.61
CA VAL A 20 -22.91 -18.66 -8.95
C VAL A 20 -21.84 -18.90 -7.88
N LEU A 21 -22.21 -18.85 -6.60
CA LEU A 21 -21.27 -19.12 -5.51
C LEU A 21 -20.74 -20.56 -5.52
N ARG A 22 -21.56 -21.54 -5.92
CA ARG A 22 -21.13 -22.94 -6.06
C ARG A 22 -20.18 -23.13 -7.24
N GLU A 23 -20.49 -22.53 -8.38
CA GLU A 23 -19.64 -22.57 -9.57
C GLU A 23 -18.29 -21.88 -9.31
N LEU A 24 -18.30 -20.72 -8.66
CA LEU A 24 -17.09 -20.01 -8.26
C LEU A 24 -16.22 -20.83 -7.29
N HIS A 25 -16.85 -21.39 -6.25
CA HIS A 25 -16.14 -22.24 -5.29
C HIS A 25 -15.55 -23.49 -5.96
N ALA A 26 -16.29 -24.10 -6.89
CA ALA A 26 -15.80 -25.24 -7.66
C ALA A 26 -14.61 -24.82 -8.55
N ALA A 27 -14.71 -23.71 -9.28
CA ALA A 27 -13.65 -23.21 -10.17
C ALA A 27 -12.35 -22.90 -9.42
N ILE A 28 -12.44 -22.25 -8.25
CA ILE A 28 -11.26 -21.95 -7.40
C ILE A 28 -10.65 -23.24 -6.83
N LYS A 29 -11.49 -24.23 -6.51
CA LYS A 29 -11.03 -25.53 -6.00
C LYS A 29 -10.36 -26.37 -7.09
N THR A 30 -10.87 -26.33 -8.33
CA THR A 30 -10.29 -27.08 -9.45
C THR A 30 -9.07 -26.40 -10.03
N THR A 31 -9.08 -25.06 -10.08
CA THR A 31 -8.04 -24.25 -10.70
C THR A 31 -7.56 -23.23 -9.67
N PRO A 32 -6.57 -23.58 -8.84
CA PRO A 32 -6.02 -22.64 -7.87
C PRO A 32 -5.45 -21.42 -8.59
N LEU A 33 -5.69 -20.25 -8.03
CA LEU A 33 -5.20 -18.99 -8.59
C LEU A 33 -3.67 -19.01 -8.66
N LYS A 34 -3.13 -18.79 -9.85
CA LYS A 34 -1.70 -18.54 -10.03
C LYS A 34 -1.43 -17.13 -9.54
N TRP A 35 -0.68 -17.02 -8.45
CA TRP A 35 -0.10 -15.75 -8.04
C TRP A 35 0.82 -15.27 -9.17
N ALA A 36 0.72 -13.99 -9.51
CA ALA A 36 1.74 -13.36 -10.34
C ALA A 36 3.04 -13.36 -9.54
N VAL A 37 3.81 -14.43 -9.69
CA VAL A 37 5.24 -14.37 -9.43
C VAL A 37 5.78 -13.60 -10.63
N ASP A 38 6.59 -12.58 -10.38
CA ASP A 38 7.37 -11.92 -11.42
C ASP A 38 8.37 -12.94 -11.98
N ASP A 39 7.87 -13.83 -12.84
CA ASP A 39 8.69 -14.61 -13.75
C ASP A 39 9.25 -13.58 -14.74
N GLU A 40 10.37 -12.99 -14.37
CA GLU A 40 11.33 -12.35 -15.27
C GLU A 40 11.80 -13.42 -16.29
N ALA A 41 10.93 -13.73 -17.24
CA ALA A 41 11.20 -14.64 -18.34
C ALA A 41 10.42 -14.17 -19.58
N ASP A 42 11.15 -13.45 -20.42
CA ASP A 42 11.04 -13.48 -21.89
C ASP A 42 9.76 -12.89 -22.50
N LEU A 43 9.86 -11.60 -22.85
CA LEU A 43 9.04 -10.97 -23.87
C LEU A 43 9.40 -11.58 -25.24
N GLY A 44 8.80 -12.72 -25.55
CA GLY A 44 9.04 -13.47 -26.79
C GLY A 44 7.79 -14.12 -27.36
N GLY A 45 6.99 -13.32 -28.09
CA GLY A 45 6.18 -13.77 -29.23
C GLY A 45 4.93 -14.62 -28.97
N ALA A 46 3.76 -13.98 -29.06
CA ALA A 46 2.58 -14.53 -29.75
C ALA A 46 1.60 -13.38 -30.02
N GLU A 47 1.68 -12.88 -31.24
CA GLU A 47 0.81 -11.87 -31.82
C GLU A 47 -0.49 -12.56 -32.23
N ASP A 48 -1.60 -12.26 -31.55
CA ASP A 48 -2.93 -12.45 -32.12
C ASP A 48 -3.80 -11.24 -31.79
N ALA A 49 -4.47 -10.72 -32.81
CA ALA A 49 -4.87 -9.34 -32.95
C ALA A 49 -6.20 -8.99 -32.24
N MET A 50 -6.24 -7.84 -31.56
CA MET A 50 -7.48 -7.08 -31.29
C MET A 50 -7.25 -5.59 -31.57
N PRO A 51 -8.28 -4.86 -32.05
CA PRO A 51 -8.12 -3.57 -32.72
C PRO A 51 -7.89 -2.42 -31.74
N GLU A 52 -7.29 -1.36 -32.29
CA GLU A 52 -6.80 -0.16 -31.61
C GLU A 52 -7.68 0.39 -30.46
N ALA A 53 -7.17 0.23 -29.25
CA ALA A 53 -7.25 1.27 -28.23
C ALA A 53 -5.80 1.66 -27.91
N GLY A 54 -5.51 2.96 -27.93
CA GLY A 54 -4.17 3.54 -27.73
C GLY A 54 -3.45 3.01 -26.48
N PRO A 55 -2.13 3.27 -26.34
CA PRO A 55 -1.26 2.53 -25.44
C PRO A 55 -1.75 2.62 -23.99
N VAL A 56 -2.44 1.57 -23.54
CA VAL A 56 -2.75 1.37 -22.13
C VAL A 56 -1.43 0.96 -21.49
N MET A 57 -0.70 1.96 -21.00
CA MET A 57 0.45 1.74 -20.12
C MET A 57 -0.03 0.87 -18.96
N LEU A 58 0.45 -0.37 -18.91
CA LEU A 58 0.18 -1.39 -17.90
C LEU A 58 0.79 -1.05 -16.51
N GLY A 59 0.89 0.23 -16.18
CA GLY A 59 1.42 0.78 -14.93
C GLY A 59 0.65 1.98 -14.36
N SER A 60 -0.29 2.55 -15.11
CA SER A 60 -1.12 3.67 -14.67
C SER A 60 -2.48 3.18 -14.20
N ASN A 61 -2.48 2.42 -13.10
CA ASN A 61 -3.72 2.22 -12.36
C ASN A 61 -4.14 3.60 -11.77
N PRO A 62 -5.34 4.13 -12.06
CA PRO A 62 -5.76 5.46 -11.66
C PRO A 62 -5.85 5.63 -10.13
N PHE A 63 -5.92 4.52 -9.37
CA PHE A 63 -5.79 4.50 -7.91
C PHE A 63 -4.34 4.68 -7.40
N LEU A 64 -3.34 4.61 -8.29
CA LEU A 64 -1.93 4.79 -7.96
C LEU A 64 -1.44 6.23 -8.21
N ALA A 65 -2.23 7.06 -8.89
CA ALA A 65 -1.94 8.49 -9.02
C ALA A 65 -2.17 9.19 -7.67
N PRO A 66 -1.25 10.02 -7.18
CA PRO A 66 -1.50 10.84 -6.00
C PRO A 66 -2.73 11.71 -6.27
N ALA A 67 -3.68 11.74 -5.33
CA ALA A 67 -4.90 12.55 -5.48
C ALA A 67 -4.52 14.03 -5.67
N SER A 68 -4.93 14.61 -6.79
CA SER A 68 -4.63 16.01 -7.17
C SER A 68 -5.53 17.04 -6.46
N GLY A 69 -6.03 16.75 -5.26
CA GLY A 69 -7.02 17.57 -4.56
C GLY A 69 -6.63 17.94 -3.13
N ASP A 70 -7.42 18.85 -2.53
CA ASP A 70 -7.41 19.17 -1.10
C ASP A 70 -7.96 17.98 -0.29
N GLY A 71 -7.20 16.90 -0.27
CA GLY A 71 -7.49 15.68 0.48
C GLY A 71 -7.68 15.94 1.97
N ILE A 72 -8.39 15.04 2.65
CA ILE A 72 -8.68 15.21 4.08
C ILE A 72 -7.41 14.88 4.89
N ILE A 73 -6.92 15.87 5.64
CA ILE A 73 -5.83 15.66 6.59
C ILE A 73 -6.39 15.07 7.89
N TYR A 74 -6.05 13.81 8.17
CA TYR A 74 -6.49 13.12 9.38
C TYR A 74 -5.58 13.39 10.58
N LYS A 75 -4.27 13.49 10.36
CA LYS A 75 -3.29 13.71 11.44
C LYS A 75 -2.02 14.35 10.91
N LYS A 76 -1.37 15.16 11.74
CA LYS A 76 -0.05 15.74 11.48
C LYS A 76 0.80 15.72 12.74
N GLY A 77 2.12 15.60 12.58
CA GLY A 77 3.04 15.64 13.72
C GLY A 77 4.41 15.07 13.41
N TYR A 78 5.32 15.23 14.36
CA TYR A 78 6.65 14.64 14.27
C TYR A 78 6.62 13.15 14.61
N ILE A 79 7.25 12.33 13.76
CA ILE A 79 7.46 10.91 13.99
C ILE A 79 8.91 10.53 13.68
N MET A 80 9.41 9.50 14.36
CA MET A 80 10.66 8.86 13.92
C MET A 80 10.32 7.67 13.03
N ARG A 81 11.03 7.55 11.91
CA ARG A 81 10.90 6.43 10.96
C ARG A 81 12.23 5.73 10.78
N LYS A 82 12.18 4.41 10.70
CA LYS A 82 13.26 3.56 10.20
C LYS A 82 12.73 2.67 9.08
N CYS A 83 13.40 2.71 7.92
CA CYS A 83 13.13 1.78 6.81
C CYS A 83 13.83 0.45 7.07
N CYS A 84 13.10 -0.66 7.05
CA CYS A 84 13.64 -2.01 7.20
C CYS A 84 13.72 -2.75 5.86
N THR A 85 12.69 -2.57 5.05
CA THR A 85 12.52 -3.19 3.73
C THR A 85 12.06 -2.11 2.76
N ASP A 86 12.69 -2.04 1.60
CA ASP A 86 12.37 -1.10 0.54
C ASP A 86 11.12 -1.56 -0.25
N PRO A 87 10.44 -0.66 -0.99
CA PRO A 87 9.38 -1.05 -1.93
C PRO A 87 9.94 -2.01 -2.97
N ASN A 88 9.36 -3.21 -3.09
CA ASN A 88 9.88 -4.44 -3.76
C ASN A 88 10.33 -5.57 -2.81
N GLY A 89 10.16 -5.41 -1.50
CA GLY A 89 10.46 -6.47 -0.54
C GLY A 89 11.95 -6.70 -0.28
N LYS A 90 12.85 -5.95 -0.93
CA LYS A 90 14.29 -6.07 -0.70
C LYS A 90 14.67 -5.42 0.63
N LYS A 91 15.50 -6.11 1.40
CA LYS A 91 16.00 -5.59 2.67
C LYS A 91 16.82 -4.33 2.41
N THR A 92 16.41 -3.19 2.97
CA THR A 92 17.09 -1.90 2.80
C THR A 92 18.58 -2.02 3.12
N SER A 93 19.49 -1.37 2.40
CA SER A 93 20.94 -1.58 2.63
C SER A 93 21.41 -1.15 4.04
N PHE A 94 22.46 -1.81 4.55
CA PHE A 94 23.09 -1.44 5.82
C PHE A 94 23.64 0.00 5.68
N GLY A 95 23.26 0.90 6.59
CA GLY A 95 23.53 2.35 6.50
C GLY A 95 22.30 3.20 6.09
N LYS A 96 21.37 2.66 5.30
CA LYS A 96 20.11 3.34 4.97
C LYS A 96 18.98 3.07 5.98
N ARG A 97 19.12 2.04 6.84
CA ARG A 97 18.15 1.67 7.90
C ARG A 97 18.26 2.51 9.19
N SER A 98 18.67 3.77 9.12
CA SER A 98 18.75 4.63 10.30
C SER A 98 17.38 5.20 10.68
N TRP A 99 17.21 5.48 11.98
CA TRP A 99 16.07 6.25 12.45
C TRP A 99 16.23 7.71 12.03
N LYS A 100 15.19 8.30 11.44
CA LYS A 100 15.15 9.70 11.03
C LYS A 100 13.84 10.34 11.50
N MET A 101 13.92 11.58 11.96
CA MET A 101 12.74 12.38 12.30
C MET A 101 12.12 12.93 11.03
N TRP A 102 10.80 12.92 10.97
CA TRP A 102 10.02 13.49 9.87
C TRP A 102 8.83 14.26 10.42
N TRP A 103 8.51 15.37 9.79
CA TRP A 103 7.18 15.96 9.89
C TRP A 103 6.24 15.14 9.01
N CYS A 104 5.32 14.43 9.64
CA CYS A 104 4.39 13.53 8.97
C CYS A 104 3.03 14.20 8.82
N VAL A 105 2.43 14.08 7.63
CA VAL A 105 1.03 14.45 7.37
C VAL A 105 0.34 13.23 6.77
N VAL A 106 -0.69 12.75 7.44
CA VAL A 106 -1.58 11.69 6.93
C VAL A 106 -2.76 12.38 6.26
N GLN A 107 -2.79 12.32 4.93
CA GLN A 107 -3.81 12.90 4.10
C GLN A 107 -4.37 11.82 3.19
N ASP A 108 -5.69 11.64 3.21
CA ASP A 108 -6.38 10.52 2.57
C ASP A 108 -5.77 9.17 3.00
N LEU A 109 -5.24 8.41 2.05
CA LEU A 109 -4.54 7.14 2.28
C LEU A 109 -3.05 7.25 1.98
N VAL A 110 -2.45 8.43 2.17
CA VAL A 110 -1.03 8.66 1.96
C VAL A 110 -0.43 9.34 3.19
N MET A 111 0.70 8.81 3.63
CA MET A 111 1.54 9.40 4.67
C MET A 111 2.69 10.17 4.00
N TYR A 112 2.62 11.49 4.02
CA TYR A 112 3.64 12.38 3.51
C TYR A 112 4.68 12.72 4.58
N LEU A 113 5.95 12.66 4.22
CA LEU A 113 7.09 12.84 5.11
C LEU A 113 7.95 14.02 4.66
N TYR A 114 7.98 15.06 5.47
CA TYR A 114 8.72 16.30 5.21
C TYR A 114 9.89 16.47 6.19
N LYS A 115 10.91 17.22 5.77
CA LYS A 115 12.06 17.53 6.62
C LYS A 115 11.66 18.33 7.86
N ASP A 116 10.69 19.22 7.71
CA ASP A 116 10.15 20.09 8.76
C ASP A 116 8.69 20.51 8.44
N GLU A 117 8.05 21.18 9.41
CA GLU A 117 6.68 21.67 9.28
C GLU A 117 6.52 22.72 8.18
N GLN A 118 7.48 23.64 8.01
CA GLN A 118 7.45 24.67 6.95
C GLN A 118 7.43 24.05 5.55
N CYS A 119 8.14 22.95 5.34
CA CYS A 119 8.13 22.18 4.10
C CYS A 119 6.78 21.50 3.91
N GLY A 120 6.18 20.94 4.96
CA GLY A 120 4.85 20.34 4.89
C GLY A 120 3.76 21.35 4.50
N ARG A 121 3.78 22.55 5.09
CA ARG A 121 2.80 23.61 4.77
C ARG A 121 2.90 24.09 3.32
N ARG A 122 4.12 24.25 2.79
CA ARG A 122 4.35 24.69 1.40
C ARG A 122 4.05 23.60 0.37
N ASN A 123 4.41 22.35 0.68
CA ASN A 123 4.30 21.24 -0.24
C ASN A 123 2.90 20.62 -0.30
N ALA A 124 2.03 20.88 0.69
CA ALA A 124 0.63 20.48 0.63
C ALA A 124 -0.13 21.17 -0.52
N GLN A 125 0.34 22.34 -0.97
CA GLN A 125 -0.39 23.14 -1.96
C GLN A 125 0.28 23.18 -3.35
N HIS A 126 1.62 23.23 -3.45
CA HIS A 126 2.28 23.60 -4.73
C HIS A 126 3.54 22.81 -5.13
N ALA A 127 3.86 21.68 -4.47
CA ALA A 127 5.09 20.94 -4.77
C ALA A 127 4.85 19.72 -5.68
N PRO A 128 5.84 19.31 -6.49
CA PRO A 128 5.77 18.08 -7.27
C PRO A 128 5.53 16.87 -6.36
N PRO A 129 4.87 15.82 -6.86
CA PRO A 129 4.52 14.66 -6.06
C PRO A 129 5.79 14.08 -5.41
N PRO A 130 5.81 13.93 -4.07
CA PRO A 130 6.96 13.43 -3.35
C PRO A 130 7.35 12.03 -3.85
N GLN A 131 8.66 11.77 -3.94
CA GLN A 131 9.15 10.45 -4.35
C GLN A 131 8.58 9.37 -3.42
N LEU A 132 7.81 8.47 -4.02
CA LEU A 132 7.13 7.39 -3.33
C LEU A 132 8.16 6.45 -2.66
N GLY A 133 7.84 5.97 -1.46
CA GLY A 133 8.70 5.15 -0.60
C GLY A 133 9.64 5.95 0.30
N SER A 134 10.19 7.07 -0.19
CA SER A 134 11.15 7.88 0.59
C SER A 134 10.49 9.06 1.32
N GLN A 135 9.61 9.79 0.62
CA GLN A 135 8.95 11.00 1.11
C GLN A 135 7.42 10.87 1.13
N ALA A 136 6.87 9.81 0.56
CA ALA A 136 5.46 9.45 0.69
C ALA A 136 5.31 7.94 0.84
N ILE A 137 4.39 7.50 1.68
CA ILE A 137 4.09 6.09 1.93
C ILE A 137 2.59 5.89 1.70
N ARG A 138 2.22 5.01 0.77
CA ARG A 138 0.81 4.65 0.56
C ARG A 138 0.32 3.76 1.70
N LEU A 139 -0.85 4.10 2.22
CA LEU A 139 -1.53 3.39 3.28
C LEU A 139 -2.65 2.47 2.75
N HIS A 140 -2.98 2.55 1.46
CA HIS A 140 -3.93 1.65 0.81
C HIS A 140 -3.42 0.20 0.95
N HIS A 141 -4.20 -0.64 1.64
CA HIS A 141 -3.83 -2.00 2.07
C HIS A 141 -2.57 -2.12 2.95
N ALA A 142 -2.20 -1.06 3.66
CA ALA A 142 -1.13 -1.16 4.64
C ALA A 142 -1.64 -1.79 5.95
N LEU A 143 -0.81 -2.63 6.56
CA LEU A 143 -1.04 -3.24 7.85
C LEU A 143 -0.15 -2.59 8.90
N ALA A 144 -0.76 -1.99 9.93
CA ALA A 144 -0.08 -1.46 11.09
C ALA A 144 -0.21 -2.42 12.28
N THR A 145 0.91 -2.80 12.89
CA THR A 145 0.94 -3.70 14.06
C THR A 145 1.93 -3.19 15.09
N ARG A 146 1.67 -3.43 16.38
CA ARG A 146 2.66 -3.12 17.42
C ARG A 146 3.93 -3.95 17.19
N ALA A 147 5.11 -3.32 17.29
CA ALA A 147 6.37 -4.01 17.12
C ALA A 147 6.82 -4.66 18.44
N HIS A 148 6.17 -5.76 18.84
CA HIS A 148 6.43 -6.47 20.11
C HIS A 148 7.87 -6.94 20.27
N ASP A 149 8.53 -7.27 19.16
CA ASP A 149 9.92 -7.71 19.05
C ASP A 149 10.93 -6.55 19.10
N TYR A 150 10.47 -5.29 19.08
CA TYR A 150 11.34 -4.12 19.07
C TYR A 150 11.33 -3.39 20.42
N ASN A 151 12.36 -3.66 21.24
CA ASN A 151 12.47 -3.13 22.60
C ASN A 151 13.42 -1.94 22.76
N LYS A 152 14.07 -1.47 21.68
CA LYS A 152 15.06 -0.38 21.75
C LYS A 152 14.43 1.01 21.92
N LYS A 153 13.15 1.16 21.57
CA LYS A 153 12.39 2.41 21.66
C LYS A 153 10.95 2.09 22.06
N GLN A 154 10.35 2.96 22.87
CA GLN A 154 8.94 2.86 23.24
C GLN A 154 8.03 3.38 22.12
N HIS A 155 6.77 2.97 22.15
CA HIS A 155 5.72 3.44 21.21
C HIS A 155 6.07 3.21 19.75
N VAL A 156 6.63 2.02 19.45
CA VAL A 156 6.97 1.62 18.09
C VAL A 156 5.91 0.68 17.53
N PHE A 157 5.44 1.01 16.32
CA PHE A 157 4.63 0.12 15.50
C PHE A 157 5.34 -0.14 14.17
N ARG A 158 5.01 -1.28 13.57
CA ARG A 158 5.45 -1.73 12.27
C ARG A 158 4.36 -1.43 11.26
N LEU A 159 4.73 -0.77 10.16
CA LEU A 159 3.88 -0.56 9.00
C LEU A 159 4.40 -1.44 7.85
N LEU A 160 3.58 -2.37 7.39
CA LEU A 160 3.79 -3.15 6.17
C LEU A 160 2.88 -2.58 5.09
N THR A 161 3.45 -2.18 3.96
CA THR A 161 2.68 -1.62 2.84
C THR A 161 2.41 -2.66 1.76
N ALA A 162 1.48 -2.36 0.85
CA ALA A 162 1.10 -3.26 -0.25
C ALA A 162 2.26 -3.60 -1.20
N ASP A 163 3.22 -2.69 -1.35
CA ASP A 163 4.47 -2.88 -2.11
C ASP A 163 5.58 -3.59 -1.31
N GLN A 164 5.18 -4.24 -0.20
CA GLN A 164 6.03 -5.04 0.69
C GLN A 164 7.11 -4.25 1.44
N ALA A 165 7.08 -2.92 1.40
CA ALA A 165 7.96 -2.12 2.22
C ALA A 165 7.60 -2.26 3.71
N VAL A 166 8.62 -2.23 4.58
CA VAL A 166 8.46 -2.39 6.03
C VAL A 166 9.13 -1.23 6.73
N TYR A 167 8.34 -0.51 7.52
CA TYR A 167 8.81 0.61 8.33
C TYR A 167 8.59 0.33 9.81
N LEU A 168 9.52 0.77 10.64
CA LEU A 168 9.28 0.98 12.06
C LEU A 168 9.04 2.47 12.29
N LEU A 169 7.91 2.79 12.92
CA LEU A 169 7.47 4.14 13.22
C LEU A 169 7.35 4.31 14.73
N GLN A 170 7.96 5.36 15.26
CA GLN A 170 7.89 5.74 16.67
C GLN A 170 7.04 7.00 16.82
N THR A 171 6.08 6.96 17.73
CA THR A 171 5.25 8.10 18.14
C THR A 171 5.67 8.62 19.52
N SER A 172 5.11 9.77 19.92
CA SER A 172 5.32 10.37 21.24
C SER A 172 4.80 9.52 22.39
N ASP A 173 3.69 8.82 22.16
CA ASP A 173 2.96 8.06 23.15
C ASP A 173 2.28 6.83 22.52
N SER A 174 1.60 6.05 23.35
CA SER A 174 0.99 4.78 22.96
C SER A 174 -0.39 4.91 22.30
N LYS A 175 -0.94 6.12 22.12
CA LYS A 175 -2.32 6.36 21.67
C LYS A 175 -2.41 6.94 20.26
#